data_AF-A0A812ULS4-F1
#
_entry.id   AF-A0A812ULS4-F1
#
_cell.length_a   1.000
_cell.length_b   1.000
_cell.length_c   1.000
_cell.angle_alpha   90.00
_cell.angle_beta   90.00
_cell.angle_gamma   90.00
#
_symmetry.space_group_name_H-M   'P 1'
#
loop_
_entity.id
_entity.type
_entity.pdbx_description
1 polymer ?
#
loop_
_entity_poly.entity_id
_entity_poly.type
_entity_poly.pdbx_seq_one_letter_code
_entity_poly.pdbx_strand_id
1 'polypeptide(L)'
;MQPPRSPVSREPLRPDELVIVVIAHNRPDCLERCLAGLAQLDEIQNFRIAVSLDDASSFGNMEAAVRKAAPNLKVDVWHKSKIAGDRAPLQSKTAVSKISEHFRFALAESFERQQFEFAIFLENDLLVSPDFLWLFRAAAWLLLEDPTLFCVSAWNDNGFPGLVSNESKLFRTDYFPGLGWMIHKSTWLGLLKEEWPRFPSTGWDHWLRHGSGLYPRECIVPEVSRTHHFDTRGTNVKAGTPLAKKLNGMPSSRLQPKGLGDLGYLLQDSYEAEIRQSLHQAEVIGPDRLMALNPHKAYVLPYFRRDYKKLAQKLQLTEAQPRAAHRGVISTRDPTSGARVYLADRMKSQGLLPDAERAEPHLLRRIDKAQPGESCANMCARMGMHCADLELEFINNCAALKRFFPCEEGCGHQVGQEIPCYVHDISKDTGKQCLVTDDAISVCTASNAATSRLCACVPL
;
A
#
# COMPACT_ATOMS: atom_id res chain seq x y z
N MET A 1 1.37 -36.67 -0.56
CA MET A 1 1.90 -35.82 -1.64
C MET A 1 0.71 -35.16 -2.33
N GLN A 2 0.59 -33.83 -2.27
CA GLN A 2 -0.36 -33.14 -3.15
C GLN A 2 0.11 -33.33 -4.60
N PRO A 3 -0.79 -33.53 -5.56
CA PRO A 3 -0.40 -33.63 -6.96
C PRO A 3 0.36 -32.36 -7.38
N PRO A 4 1.35 -32.46 -8.29
CA PRO A 4 1.99 -31.27 -8.84
C PRO A 4 0.90 -30.38 -9.44
N ARG A 5 0.85 -29.11 -9.00
CA ARG A 5 -0.01 -28.11 -9.63
C ARG A 5 0.32 -28.10 -11.11
N SER A 6 -0.70 -28.19 -11.97
CA SER A 6 -0.53 -27.97 -13.41
C SER A 6 0.25 -26.67 -13.63
N PRO A 7 1.18 -26.62 -14.62
CA PRO A 7 1.94 -25.40 -14.88
C PRO A 7 0.97 -24.23 -15.12
N VAL A 8 1.20 -23.13 -14.42
CA VAL A 8 0.40 -21.90 -14.58
C VAL A 8 0.60 -21.39 -16.00
N SER A 9 -0.49 -21.13 -16.72
CA SER A 9 -0.41 -20.47 -18.02
C SER A 9 0.13 -19.06 -17.84
N ARG A 10 1.20 -18.71 -18.55
CA ARG A 10 1.77 -17.36 -18.57
C ARG A 10 1.18 -16.47 -19.66
N GLU A 11 0.09 -16.93 -20.29
CA GLU A 11 -0.67 -16.14 -21.24
C GLU A 11 -1.46 -15.03 -20.53
N PRO A 12 -1.74 -13.89 -21.21
CA PRO A 12 -2.57 -12.84 -20.65
C PRO A 12 -3.96 -13.35 -20.24
N LEU A 13 -4.43 -12.91 -19.06
CA LEU A 13 -5.73 -13.32 -18.50
C LEU A 13 -6.88 -13.09 -19.49
N ARG A 14 -7.87 -14.00 -19.50
CA ARG A 14 -9.05 -13.82 -20.34
C ARG A 14 -9.99 -12.77 -19.73
N PRO A 15 -10.62 -11.91 -20.55
CA PRO A 15 -11.48 -10.83 -20.03
C PRO A 15 -12.67 -11.29 -19.16
N ASP A 16 -13.16 -12.52 -19.33
CA ASP A 16 -14.31 -13.08 -18.60
C ASP A 16 -13.99 -13.60 -17.19
N GLU A 17 -12.71 -13.79 -16.87
CA GLU A 17 -12.24 -14.25 -15.55
C GLU A 17 -12.05 -13.10 -14.54
N LEU A 18 -12.23 -11.86 -15.00
CA LEU A 18 -11.93 -10.63 -14.30
C LEU A 18 -13.13 -9.67 -14.34
N VAL A 19 -13.39 -9.01 -13.20
CA VAL A 19 -14.32 -7.88 -13.13
C VAL A 19 -13.58 -6.57 -12.83
N ILE A 20 -13.96 -5.50 -13.53
CA ILE A 20 -13.54 -4.13 -13.21
C ILE A 20 -14.64 -3.50 -12.37
N VAL A 21 -14.34 -3.19 -11.11
CA VAL A 21 -15.28 -2.61 -10.16
C VAL A 21 -14.91 -1.14 -9.91
N VAL A 22 -15.78 -0.24 -10.39
CA VAL A 22 -15.69 1.19 -10.08
C VAL A 22 -16.38 1.45 -8.74
N ILE A 23 -15.63 1.92 -7.76
CA ILE A 23 -16.14 2.28 -6.43
C ILE A 23 -16.60 3.74 -6.46
N ALA A 24 -17.88 3.99 -6.16
CA ALA A 24 -18.45 5.32 -6.21
C ALA A 24 -19.46 5.59 -5.08
N HIS A 25 -19.50 6.85 -4.62
CA HIS A 25 -20.41 7.31 -3.56
C HIS A 25 -21.56 8.15 -4.15
N ASN A 26 -21.36 9.46 -4.28
CA ASN A 26 -22.40 10.43 -4.67
C ASN A 26 -21.90 11.53 -5.61
N ARG A 27 -20.81 11.29 -6.36
CA ARG A 27 -20.20 12.22 -7.31
C ARG A 27 -20.47 11.76 -8.76
N PRO A 28 -21.64 12.08 -9.35
CA PRO A 28 -22.01 11.61 -10.68
C PRO A 28 -21.08 12.15 -11.77
N ASP A 29 -20.61 13.40 -11.65
CA ASP A 29 -19.65 14.02 -12.57
C ASP A 29 -18.31 13.28 -12.60
N CYS A 30 -17.80 12.85 -11.44
CA CYS A 30 -16.58 12.05 -11.37
C CYS A 30 -16.79 10.66 -11.98
N LEU A 31 -17.91 10.01 -11.64
CA LEU A 31 -18.26 8.70 -12.19
C LEU A 31 -18.39 8.75 -13.71
N GLU A 32 -19.05 9.78 -14.26
CA GLU A 32 -19.18 9.96 -15.71
C GLU A 32 -17.81 10.06 -16.37
N ARG A 33 -16.91 10.88 -15.82
CA ARG A 33 -15.57 11.08 -16.38
C ARG A 33 -14.71 9.82 -16.30
N CYS A 34 -14.76 9.08 -15.19
CA CYS A 34 -14.06 7.81 -15.01
C CYS A 34 -14.55 6.75 -16.01
N LEU A 35 -15.87 6.55 -16.12
CA LEU A 35 -16.46 5.58 -17.05
C LEU A 35 -16.24 5.96 -18.51
N ALA A 36 -16.31 7.25 -18.86
CA ALA A 36 -15.99 7.71 -20.21
C ALA A 36 -14.53 7.41 -20.59
N GLY A 37 -13.60 7.53 -19.64
CA GLY A 37 -12.19 7.15 -19.84
C GLY A 37 -12.02 5.64 -20.04
N LEU A 38 -12.70 4.81 -19.24
CA LEU A 38 -12.71 3.36 -19.42
C LEU A 38 -13.32 2.95 -20.78
N ALA A 39 -14.41 3.59 -21.18
CA ALA A 39 -15.12 3.28 -22.42
C ALA A 39 -14.33 3.58 -23.70
N GLN A 40 -13.24 4.34 -23.60
CA GLN A 40 -12.33 4.61 -24.70
C GLN A 40 -11.23 3.56 -24.86
N LEU A 41 -11.09 2.62 -23.91
CA LEU A 41 -10.04 1.60 -23.99
C LEU A 41 -10.38 0.51 -25.01
N ASP A 42 -9.36 0.06 -25.74
CA ASP A 42 -9.50 -1.07 -26.65
C ASP A 42 -9.91 -2.33 -25.88
N GLU A 43 -10.76 -3.15 -26.51
CA GLU A 43 -11.27 -4.42 -25.97
C GLU A 43 -12.15 -4.29 -24.70
N ILE A 44 -12.46 -3.08 -24.21
CA ILE A 44 -13.24 -2.87 -22.98
C ILE A 44 -14.60 -3.61 -23.00
N GLN A 45 -15.21 -3.75 -24.18
CA GLN A 45 -16.47 -4.47 -24.39
C GLN A 45 -16.39 -5.97 -24.03
N ASN A 46 -15.19 -6.53 -23.96
CA ASN A 46 -14.97 -7.94 -23.61
C ASN A 46 -14.92 -8.16 -22.09
N PHE A 47 -14.77 -7.09 -21.29
CA PHE A 47 -14.63 -7.20 -19.84
C PHE A 47 -15.98 -7.09 -19.13
N ARG A 48 -16.06 -7.72 -17.95
CA ARG A 48 -17.14 -7.45 -17.00
C ARG A 48 -16.84 -6.15 -16.26
N ILE A 49 -17.81 -5.24 -16.24
CA ILE A 49 -17.71 -3.95 -15.56
C ILE A 49 -18.86 -3.83 -14.58
N ALA A 50 -18.54 -3.43 -13.36
CA ALA A 50 -19.51 -3.13 -12.33
C ALA A 50 -19.23 -1.76 -11.71
N VAL A 51 -20.30 -1.06 -11.32
CA VAL A 51 -20.22 0.14 -10.49
C VAL A 51 -20.82 -0.20 -9.13
N SER A 52 -20.01 -0.14 -8.07
CA SER A 52 -20.46 -0.37 -6.70
C SER A 52 -20.78 0.96 -6.02
N LEU A 53 -22.02 1.09 -5.53
CA LEU A 53 -22.57 2.30 -4.92
C LEU A 53 -22.90 2.08 -3.44
N ASP A 54 -22.54 3.02 -2.56
CA ASP A 54 -22.79 2.91 -1.11
C ASP A 54 -23.71 3.98 -0.50
N ASP A 55 -24.17 4.95 -1.29
CA ASP A 55 -25.12 5.98 -0.86
C ASP A 55 -26.50 5.82 -1.51
N ALA A 56 -27.43 5.23 -0.76
CA ALA A 56 -28.80 4.99 -1.20
C ALA A 56 -29.54 6.27 -1.64
N SER A 57 -29.17 7.43 -1.08
CA SER A 57 -29.81 8.70 -1.43
C SER A 57 -29.40 9.22 -2.82
N SER A 58 -28.30 8.73 -3.39
CA SER A 58 -27.78 9.15 -4.69
C SER A 58 -27.86 8.07 -5.79
N PHE A 59 -28.32 6.85 -5.49
CA PHE A 59 -28.40 5.74 -6.46
C PHE A 59 -29.03 6.14 -7.80
N GLY A 60 -30.19 6.80 -7.80
CA GLY A 60 -30.85 7.21 -9.05
C GLY A 60 -29.99 8.15 -9.92
N ASN A 61 -29.30 9.11 -9.31
CA ASN A 61 -28.41 10.05 -10.01
C ASN A 61 -27.14 9.34 -10.49
N MET A 62 -26.58 8.44 -9.69
CA MET A 62 -25.37 7.69 -10.04
C MET A 62 -25.64 6.68 -11.17
N GLU A 63 -26.77 5.98 -11.15
CA GLU A 63 -27.19 5.12 -12.27
C GLU A 63 -27.42 5.92 -13.56
N ALA A 64 -27.98 7.13 -13.47
CA ALA A 64 -28.14 8.00 -14.62
C ALA A 64 -26.77 8.39 -15.21
N ALA A 65 -25.78 8.68 -14.36
CA ALA A 65 -24.40 8.90 -14.76
C ALA A 65 -23.79 7.67 -15.46
N VAL A 66 -24.03 6.45 -14.97
CA VAL A 66 -23.59 5.20 -15.64
C VAL A 66 -24.16 5.11 -17.05
N ARG A 67 -25.49 5.25 -17.19
CA ARG A 67 -26.19 5.16 -18.49
C ARG A 67 -25.70 6.23 -19.48
N LYS A 68 -25.41 7.43 -18.99
CA LYS A 68 -24.93 8.54 -19.81
C LYS A 68 -23.49 8.35 -20.29
N ALA A 69 -22.60 7.89 -19.42
CA ALA A 69 -21.17 7.83 -19.72
C ALA A 69 -20.76 6.60 -20.55
N ALA A 70 -21.48 5.49 -20.40
CA ALA A 70 -21.15 4.23 -21.04
C ALA A 70 -22.37 3.57 -21.71
N PRO A 71 -23.11 4.26 -22.62
CA PRO A 71 -24.37 3.77 -23.17
C PRO A 71 -24.24 2.46 -23.97
N ASN A 72 -23.05 2.18 -24.49
CA ASN A 72 -22.76 0.99 -25.30
C ASN A 72 -22.02 -0.11 -24.52
N LEU A 73 -21.73 0.09 -23.22
CA LEU A 73 -21.11 -0.93 -22.39
C LEU A 73 -22.13 -1.59 -21.49
N LYS A 74 -22.00 -2.90 -21.32
CA LYS A 74 -22.74 -3.61 -20.28
C LYS A 74 -22.08 -3.33 -18.93
N VAL A 75 -22.68 -2.45 -18.14
CA VAL A 75 -22.23 -2.11 -16.80
C VAL A 75 -23.27 -2.56 -15.78
N ASP A 76 -22.88 -3.49 -14.91
CA ASP A 76 -23.71 -3.90 -13.77
C ASP A 76 -23.63 -2.83 -12.66
N VAL A 77 -24.72 -2.62 -11.92
CA VAL A 77 -24.74 -1.68 -10.79
C VAL A 77 -25.01 -2.45 -9.51
N TRP A 78 -24.08 -2.37 -8.57
CA TRP A 78 -24.16 -3.05 -7.28
C TRP A 78 -24.48 -2.05 -6.18
N HIS A 79 -25.65 -2.18 -5.57
CA HIS A 79 -26.04 -1.38 -4.42
C HIS A 79 -25.55 -2.05 -3.14
N LYS A 80 -24.69 -1.36 -2.37
CA LYS A 80 -24.23 -1.82 -1.06
C LYS A 80 -25.44 -2.10 -0.17
N SER A 81 -25.68 -3.38 0.09
CA SER A 81 -26.63 -3.84 1.08
C SER A 81 -25.90 -4.22 2.37
N LYS A 82 -26.65 -4.38 3.46
CA LYS A 82 -26.08 -4.97 4.68
C LYS A 82 -25.62 -6.40 4.36
N ILE A 83 -24.37 -6.74 4.68
CA ILE A 83 -23.85 -8.10 4.48
C ILE A 83 -24.43 -8.98 5.61
N ALA A 84 -25.05 -10.11 5.24
CA ALA A 84 -25.63 -11.03 6.22
C ALA A 84 -24.53 -11.68 7.07
N GLY A 85 -24.71 -11.72 8.41
CA GLY A 85 -23.73 -12.28 9.34
C GLY A 85 -22.70 -11.29 9.90
N ASP A 86 -22.81 -10.00 9.59
CA ASP A 86 -21.95 -8.97 10.15
C ASP A 86 -22.03 -8.95 11.70
N ARG A 87 -20.88 -9.12 12.36
CA ARG A 87 -20.68 -8.55 13.70
C ARG A 87 -20.85 -7.05 13.53
N ALA A 88 -22.02 -6.52 13.89
CA ALA A 88 -22.38 -5.12 13.69
C ALA A 88 -21.17 -4.21 14.02
N PRO A 89 -20.80 -3.28 13.11
CA PRO A 89 -19.80 -2.28 13.42
C PRO A 89 -20.21 -1.57 14.71
N LEU A 90 -19.35 -1.61 15.71
CA LEU A 90 -19.53 -0.83 16.93
C LEU A 90 -19.33 0.64 16.56
N GLN A 91 -20.43 1.33 16.27
CA GLN A 91 -20.66 2.78 16.31
C GLN A 91 -19.68 3.77 15.63
N SER A 92 -18.62 3.37 14.93
CA SER A 92 -17.78 4.33 14.21
C SER A 92 -18.45 4.76 12.88
N LYS A 93 -19.19 5.87 12.90
CA LYS A 93 -19.82 6.50 11.71
C LYS A 93 -18.84 7.32 10.85
N THR A 94 -17.53 7.16 11.03
CA THR A 94 -16.53 7.97 10.31
C THR A 94 -16.56 7.67 8.81
N ALA A 95 -16.10 8.62 7.99
CA ALA A 95 -15.98 8.43 6.54
C ALA A 95 -15.08 7.22 6.22
N VAL A 96 -13.99 7.05 6.98
CA VAL A 96 -13.01 5.97 6.77
C VAL A 96 -13.61 4.59 7.03
N SER A 97 -14.42 4.44 8.08
CA SER A 97 -15.14 3.19 8.37
C SER A 97 -16.16 2.86 7.27
N LYS A 98 -16.90 3.86 6.78
CA LYS A 98 -17.87 3.68 5.68
C LYS A 98 -17.20 3.22 4.38
N ILE A 99 -16.06 3.82 4.03
CA ILE A 99 -15.26 3.43 2.86
C ILE A 99 -14.76 1.99 3.01
N SER A 100 -14.23 1.62 4.18
CA SER A 100 -13.80 0.25 4.46
C SER A 100 -14.91 -0.78 4.28
N GLU A 101 -16.11 -0.49 4.79
CA GLU A 101 -17.27 -1.37 4.60
C GLU A 101 -17.71 -1.46 3.14
N HIS A 102 -17.58 -0.38 2.36
CA HIS A 102 -17.90 -0.39 0.93
C HIS A 102 -16.92 -1.27 0.16
N PHE A 103 -15.62 -1.16 0.42
CA PHE A 103 -14.62 -2.08 -0.15
C PHE A 103 -14.87 -3.53 0.27
N ARG A 104 -15.22 -3.79 1.54
CA ARG A 104 -15.61 -5.13 2.01
C ARG A 104 -16.78 -5.70 1.22
N PHE A 105 -17.82 -4.89 1.01
CA PHE A 105 -18.98 -5.27 0.21
C PHE A 105 -18.58 -5.57 -1.23
N ALA A 106 -17.78 -4.71 -1.86
CA ALA A 106 -17.38 -4.89 -3.25
C ALA A 106 -16.48 -6.13 -3.43
N LEU A 107 -15.60 -6.43 -2.46
CA LEU A 107 -14.80 -7.67 -2.42
C LEU A 107 -15.68 -8.91 -2.28
N ALA A 108 -16.61 -8.91 -1.32
CA ALA A 108 -17.54 -10.03 -1.12
C ALA A 108 -18.46 -10.24 -2.33
N GLU A 109 -18.98 -9.16 -2.92
CA GLU A 109 -19.79 -9.24 -4.14
C GLU A 109 -18.98 -9.86 -5.28
N SER A 110 -17.76 -9.38 -5.53
CA SER A 110 -16.90 -9.87 -6.61
C SER A 110 -16.56 -11.37 -6.47
N PHE A 111 -16.16 -11.80 -5.28
CA PHE A 111 -15.55 -13.12 -5.09
C PHE A 111 -16.49 -14.17 -4.50
N GLU A 112 -17.51 -13.77 -3.74
CA GLU A 112 -18.42 -14.70 -3.06
C GLU A 112 -19.76 -14.81 -3.79
N ARG A 113 -20.31 -13.71 -4.30
CA ARG A 113 -21.58 -13.76 -5.04
C ARG A 113 -21.36 -13.99 -6.53
N GLN A 114 -20.48 -13.19 -7.13
CA GLN A 114 -20.24 -13.24 -8.57
C GLN A 114 -19.17 -14.27 -8.96
N GLN A 115 -18.38 -14.77 -8.00
CA GLN A 115 -17.40 -15.86 -8.17
C GLN A 115 -16.32 -15.56 -9.24
N PHE A 116 -15.95 -14.29 -9.43
CA PHE A 116 -14.83 -13.92 -10.30
C PHE A 116 -13.50 -14.46 -9.77
N GLU A 117 -12.54 -14.69 -10.66
CA GLU A 117 -11.20 -15.13 -10.25
C GLU A 117 -10.32 -13.94 -9.84
N PHE A 118 -10.45 -12.83 -10.57
CA PHE A 118 -9.78 -11.57 -10.31
C PHE A 118 -10.78 -10.42 -10.24
N ALA A 119 -10.44 -9.38 -9.48
CA ALA A 119 -11.14 -8.11 -9.50
C ALA A 119 -10.14 -6.96 -9.55
N ILE A 120 -10.39 -5.96 -10.41
CA ILE A 120 -9.72 -4.66 -10.39
C ILE A 120 -10.64 -3.67 -9.68
N PHE A 121 -10.14 -2.98 -8.66
CA PHE A 121 -10.85 -1.89 -8.00
C PHE A 121 -10.31 -0.54 -8.45
N LEU A 122 -11.20 0.30 -8.96
CA LEU A 122 -10.91 1.65 -9.44
C LEU A 122 -11.83 2.65 -8.73
N GLU A 123 -11.27 3.69 -8.10
CA GLU A 123 -12.08 4.77 -7.53
C GLU A 123 -12.61 5.70 -8.64
N ASN A 124 -13.79 6.28 -8.44
CA ASN A 124 -14.48 7.06 -9.47
C ASN A 124 -13.84 8.43 -9.80
N ASP A 125 -12.79 8.82 -9.09
CA ASP A 125 -11.99 10.03 -9.34
C ASP A 125 -10.64 9.74 -10.02
N LEU A 126 -10.51 8.56 -10.64
CA LEU A 126 -9.36 8.16 -11.43
C LEU A 126 -9.65 8.15 -12.93
N LEU A 127 -8.70 8.67 -13.71
CA LEU A 127 -8.56 8.41 -15.15
C LEU A 127 -7.57 7.26 -15.36
N VAL A 128 -7.69 6.58 -16.51
CA VAL A 128 -6.87 5.42 -16.88
C VAL A 128 -6.07 5.69 -18.15
N SER A 129 -4.92 5.02 -18.27
CA SER A 129 -4.01 5.09 -19.43
C SER A 129 -4.40 4.07 -20.52
N PRO A 130 -3.92 4.22 -21.78
CA PRO A 130 -4.33 3.34 -22.89
C PRO A 130 -4.05 1.85 -22.67
N ASP A 131 -2.95 1.49 -22.00
CA ASP A 131 -2.59 0.10 -21.67
C ASP A 131 -3.14 -0.39 -20.32
N PHE A 132 -4.06 0.33 -19.67
CA PHE A 132 -4.55 -0.01 -18.32
C PHE A 132 -5.06 -1.45 -18.21
N LEU A 133 -5.87 -1.91 -19.17
CA LEU A 133 -6.38 -3.29 -19.20
C LEU A 133 -5.26 -4.31 -19.46
N TRP A 134 -4.29 -3.94 -20.31
CA TRP A 134 -3.17 -4.79 -20.66
C TRP A 134 -2.24 -5.03 -19.46
N LEU A 135 -1.99 -4.01 -18.64
CA LEU A 135 -1.19 -4.13 -17.40
C LEU A 135 -1.68 -5.29 -16.54
N PHE A 136 -2.97 -5.34 -16.25
CA PHE A 136 -3.54 -6.38 -15.38
C PHE A 136 -3.57 -7.75 -16.06
N ARG A 137 -3.97 -7.82 -17.33
CA ARG A 137 -4.01 -9.09 -18.06
C ARG A 137 -2.64 -9.72 -18.18
N ALA A 138 -1.61 -8.94 -18.52
CA ALA A 138 -0.24 -9.43 -18.68
C ALA A 138 0.39 -9.85 -17.36
N ALA A 139 0.03 -9.22 -16.23
CA ALA A 139 0.61 -9.49 -14.92
C ALA A 139 -0.18 -10.49 -14.06
N ALA A 140 -1.41 -10.87 -14.43
CA ALA A 140 -2.27 -11.73 -13.60
C ALA A 140 -1.65 -13.09 -13.24
N TRP A 141 -0.94 -13.73 -14.19
CA TRP A 141 -0.30 -15.02 -13.95
C TRP A 141 0.75 -14.97 -12.84
N LEU A 142 1.38 -13.81 -12.61
CA LEU A 142 2.33 -13.62 -11.51
C LEU A 142 1.65 -13.84 -10.14
N LEU A 143 0.37 -13.44 -9.99
CA LEU A 143 -0.39 -13.65 -8.74
C LEU A 143 -0.78 -15.13 -8.52
N LEU A 144 -0.77 -15.94 -9.57
CA LEU A 144 -1.06 -17.38 -9.50
C LEU A 144 0.22 -18.20 -9.23
N GLU A 145 1.33 -17.78 -9.86
CA GLU A 145 2.61 -18.49 -9.80
C GLU A 145 3.42 -18.10 -8.55
N ASP A 146 3.45 -16.83 -8.18
CA ASP A 146 4.26 -16.31 -7.07
C ASP A 146 3.41 -15.99 -5.83
N PRO A 147 3.43 -16.85 -4.78
CA PRO A 147 2.65 -16.64 -3.57
C PRO A 147 3.13 -15.46 -2.71
N THR A 148 4.29 -14.88 -3.03
CA THR A 148 4.80 -13.68 -2.36
C THR A 148 4.22 -12.39 -2.93
N LEU A 149 3.41 -12.47 -3.99
CA LEU A 149 2.61 -11.37 -4.48
C LEU A 149 1.18 -11.48 -3.96
N PHE A 150 0.50 -10.34 -3.84
CA PHE A 150 -0.94 -10.31 -3.57
C PHE A 150 -1.71 -9.33 -4.45
N CYS A 151 -1.05 -8.37 -5.11
CA CYS A 151 -1.72 -7.41 -5.96
C CYS A 151 -0.88 -6.95 -7.17
N VAL A 152 -1.58 -6.37 -8.15
CA VAL A 152 -0.98 -5.51 -9.17
C VAL A 152 -1.63 -4.14 -9.00
N SER A 153 -0.87 -3.05 -8.97
CA SER A 153 -1.41 -1.68 -8.90
C SER A 153 -0.96 -0.88 -10.12
N ALA A 154 -1.83 0.03 -10.57
CA ALA A 154 -1.57 0.97 -11.63
C ALA A 154 -0.84 2.24 -11.14
N TRP A 155 -0.51 2.35 -9.85
CA TRP A 155 -0.03 3.59 -9.25
C TRP A 155 1.35 3.48 -8.61
N ASN A 156 2.27 4.34 -9.05
CA ASN A 156 3.56 4.55 -8.39
C ASN A 156 3.52 5.78 -7.47
N ASP A 157 3.63 5.56 -6.15
CA ASP A 157 3.68 6.63 -5.13
C ASP A 157 4.83 7.63 -5.30
N ASN A 158 5.88 7.27 -6.06
CA ASN A 158 6.99 8.16 -6.40
C ASN A 158 7.10 8.40 -7.91
N GLY A 159 6.00 8.25 -8.65
CA GLY A 159 5.88 8.49 -10.09
C GLY A 159 5.92 9.97 -10.47
N PHE A 160 6.85 10.76 -9.93
CA PHE A 160 6.93 12.21 -10.15
C PHE A 160 7.71 12.56 -11.43
N PRO A 161 7.45 13.73 -12.05
CA PRO A 161 8.22 14.21 -13.20
C PRO A 161 9.72 14.20 -12.94
N GLY A 162 10.50 13.73 -13.92
CA GLY A 162 11.96 13.64 -13.82
C GLY A 162 12.48 12.40 -13.05
N LEU A 163 11.63 11.71 -12.28
CA LEU A 163 12.03 10.48 -11.57
C LEU A 163 11.71 9.20 -12.35
N VAL A 164 10.73 9.27 -13.26
CA VAL A 164 10.23 8.13 -14.04
C VAL A 164 10.28 8.40 -15.53
N SER A 165 10.55 7.37 -16.31
CA SER A 165 10.71 7.50 -17.77
C SER A 165 10.41 6.22 -18.55
N ASN A 166 10.60 5.04 -17.95
CA ASN A 166 10.40 3.78 -18.65
C ASN A 166 8.96 3.30 -18.51
N GLU A 167 8.12 3.56 -19.50
CA GLU A 167 6.72 3.13 -19.46
C GLU A 167 6.58 1.60 -19.42
N SER A 168 7.46 0.81 -20.02
CA SER A 168 7.34 -0.66 -20.02
C SER A 168 7.93 -1.36 -18.78
N LYS A 169 8.59 -0.64 -17.87
CA LYS A 169 9.16 -1.24 -16.65
C LYS A 169 8.11 -1.33 -15.55
N LEU A 170 8.04 -2.50 -14.91
CA LEU A 170 7.34 -2.72 -13.66
C LEU A 170 8.37 -3.06 -12.57
N PHE A 171 7.94 -2.97 -11.31
CA PHE A 171 8.75 -3.30 -10.14
C PHE A 171 7.89 -3.87 -9.02
N ARG A 172 8.54 -4.50 -8.03
CA ARG A 172 7.88 -5.03 -6.83
C ARG A 172 7.95 -4.01 -5.70
N THR A 173 6.89 -3.92 -4.89
CA THR A 173 6.85 -3.08 -3.69
C THR A 173 6.14 -3.79 -2.54
N ASP A 174 6.68 -3.66 -1.33
CA ASP A 174 6.05 -4.09 -0.08
C ASP A 174 5.09 -3.03 0.51
N TYR A 175 5.00 -1.87 -0.15
CA TYR A 175 4.02 -0.83 0.12
C TYR A 175 2.79 -0.99 -0.79
N PHE A 176 1.61 -1.21 -0.22
CA PHE A 176 0.34 -1.28 -0.97
C PHE A 176 -0.10 0.11 -1.50
N PRO A 177 -0.09 0.34 -2.83
CA PRO A 177 -0.39 1.67 -3.38
C PRO A 177 -1.90 1.93 -3.58
N GLY A 178 -2.68 0.89 -3.88
CA GLY A 178 -4.10 1.04 -4.25
C GLY A 178 -4.28 1.69 -5.63
N LEU A 179 -5.18 2.69 -5.72
CA LEU A 179 -5.36 3.61 -6.86
C LEU A 179 -5.42 2.93 -8.25
N GLY A 180 -6.35 1.98 -8.40
CA GLY A 180 -6.44 1.09 -9.55
C GLY A 180 -5.62 -0.16 -9.33
N TRP A 181 -6.19 -1.19 -8.69
CA TRP A 181 -5.44 -2.37 -8.27
C TRP A 181 -6.23 -3.66 -8.46
N MET A 182 -5.52 -4.72 -8.84
CA MET A 182 -6.05 -6.06 -9.04
C MET A 182 -5.67 -6.99 -7.88
N ILE A 183 -6.60 -7.85 -7.49
CA ILE A 183 -6.43 -8.89 -6.48
C ILE A 183 -7.05 -10.20 -6.95
N HIS A 184 -6.42 -11.32 -6.59
CA HIS A 184 -6.93 -12.68 -6.85
C HIS A 184 -7.84 -13.15 -5.71
N LYS A 185 -8.89 -13.92 -6.04
CA LYS A 185 -9.88 -14.42 -5.07
C LYS A 185 -9.28 -15.15 -3.86
N SER A 186 -8.16 -15.85 -4.03
CA SER A 186 -7.53 -16.58 -2.93
C SER A 186 -7.02 -15.66 -1.83
N THR A 187 -6.59 -14.44 -2.17
CA THR A 187 -6.14 -13.45 -1.17
C THR A 187 -7.32 -12.96 -0.35
N TRP A 188 -8.46 -12.67 -0.99
CA TRP A 188 -9.69 -12.30 -0.28
C TRP A 188 -10.17 -13.44 0.63
N LEU A 189 -10.49 -14.60 0.03
CA LEU A 189 -11.13 -15.72 0.74
C LEU A 189 -10.21 -16.38 1.77
N GLY A 190 -8.90 -16.41 1.51
CA GLY A 190 -7.94 -17.12 2.34
C GLY A 190 -7.26 -16.27 3.42
N LEU A 191 -7.19 -14.94 3.25
CA LEU A 191 -6.37 -14.08 4.12
C LEU A 191 -7.12 -12.86 4.66
N LEU A 192 -7.95 -12.20 3.84
CA LEU A 192 -8.50 -10.88 4.20
C LEU A 192 -9.91 -10.92 4.76
N LYS A 193 -10.77 -11.85 4.29
CA LYS A 193 -12.20 -11.84 4.60
C LYS A 193 -12.50 -11.83 6.10
N GLU A 194 -11.89 -12.74 6.85
CA GLU A 194 -12.13 -12.90 8.28
C GLU A 194 -11.37 -11.87 9.13
N GLU A 195 -10.26 -11.34 8.60
CA GLU A 195 -9.40 -10.36 9.29
C GLU A 195 -9.81 -8.91 8.99
N TRP A 196 -10.74 -8.67 8.04
CA TRP A 196 -11.09 -7.33 7.56
C TRP A 196 -11.40 -6.37 8.73
N PRO A 197 -10.83 -5.14 8.73
CA PRO A 197 -10.78 -4.33 9.92
C PRO A 197 -12.17 -3.81 10.29
N ARG A 198 -12.56 -4.05 11.54
CA ARG A 198 -13.77 -3.47 12.13
C ARG A 198 -13.58 -1.98 12.46
N PHE A 199 -12.36 -1.59 12.81
CA PHE A 199 -11.99 -0.21 13.16
C PHE A 199 -10.73 0.22 12.39
N PRO A 200 -10.87 0.57 11.10
CA PRO A 200 -9.76 1.03 10.26
C PRO A 200 -9.52 2.52 10.51
N SER A 201 -8.95 2.86 11.66
CA SER A 201 -8.92 4.23 12.15
C SER A 201 -8.19 5.26 11.25
N THR A 202 -7.26 4.81 10.40
CA THR A 202 -6.57 5.65 9.40
C THR A 202 -6.82 5.22 7.96
N GLY A 203 -7.64 4.19 7.71
CA GLY A 203 -7.89 3.68 6.37
C GLY A 203 -7.86 2.16 6.31
N TRP A 204 -8.71 1.57 5.44
CA TRP A 204 -8.62 0.14 5.10
C TRP A 204 -7.31 -0.16 4.35
N ASP A 205 -6.84 0.79 3.55
CA ASP A 205 -5.58 0.74 2.80
C ASP A 205 -4.37 0.81 3.74
N HIS A 206 -4.40 1.67 4.76
CA HIS A 206 -3.40 1.67 5.84
C HIS A 206 -3.41 0.35 6.63
N TRP A 207 -4.59 -0.20 6.90
CA TRP A 207 -4.70 -1.54 7.50
C TRP A 207 -4.12 -2.63 6.59
N LEU A 208 -4.32 -2.57 5.27
CA LEU A 208 -3.69 -3.52 4.35
C LEU A 208 -2.16 -3.48 4.42
N ARG A 209 -1.57 -2.29 4.58
CA ARG A 209 -0.11 -2.11 4.73
C ARG A 209 0.44 -2.72 6.02
N HIS A 210 -0.30 -2.59 7.12
CA HIS A 210 0.27 -2.77 8.47
C HIS A 210 -0.42 -3.82 9.36
N GLY A 211 -1.73 -3.99 9.20
CA GLY A 211 -2.59 -4.78 10.09
C GLY A 211 -3.13 -6.08 9.50
N SER A 212 -3.10 -6.23 8.17
CA SER A 212 -3.71 -7.35 7.45
C SER A 212 -2.96 -8.68 7.53
N GLY A 213 -1.69 -8.66 7.96
CA GLY A 213 -0.81 -9.82 7.89
C GLY A 213 -0.37 -10.19 6.46
N LEU A 214 -0.66 -9.36 5.46
CA LEU A 214 -0.14 -9.57 4.10
C LEU A 214 1.36 -9.31 4.01
N TYR A 215 1.90 -8.33 4.74
CA TYR A 215 3.34 -8.10 4.79
C TYR A 215 4.10 -9.37 5.23
N PRO A 216 5.15 -9.82 4.52
CA PRO A 216 5.93 -9.08 3.52
C PRO A 216 5.56 -9.37 2.06
N ARG A 217 4.32 -9.80 1.76
CA ARG A 217 3.86 -9.94 0.37
C ARG A 217 3.84 -8.58 -0.33
N GLU A 218 4.05 -8.62 -1.63
CA GLU A 218 4.29 -7.44 -2.46
C GLU A 218 3.22 -7.24 -3.53
N CYS A 219 3.24 -6.06 -4.12
CA CYS A 219 2.50 -5.75 -5.33
C CYS A 219 3.45 -5.49 -6.51
N ILE A 220 2.96 -5.79 -7.71
CA ILE A 220 3.58 -5.33 -8.96
C ILE A 220 3.05 -3.95 -9.31
N VAL A 221 3.95 -3.03 -9.66
CA VAL A 221 3.61 -1.63 -9.92
C VAL A 221 4.40 -1.11 -11.11
N PRO A 222 3.83 -0.29 -12.01
CA PRO A 222 4.56 0.30 -13.11
C PRO A 222 5.50 1.42 -12.66
N GLU A 223 6.61 1.63 -13.37
CA GLU A 223 7.46 2.82 -13.15
C GLU A 223 6.67 4.11 -13.45
N VAL A 224 5.93 4.17 -14.57
CA VAL A 224 5.03 5.29 -14.91
C VAL A 224 3.58 4.90 -14.63
N SER A 225 2.85 5.65 -13.81
CA SER A 225 1.47 5.30 -13.41
C SER A 225 0.52 5.14 -14.61
N ARG A 226 -0.42 4.21 -14.47
CA ARG A 226 -1.52 3.93 -15.41
C ARG A 226 -2.84 4.55 -14.97
N THR A 227 -2.89 5.11 -13.77
CA THR A 227 -4.00 5.88 -13.24
C THR A 227 -3.59 7.31 -12.92
N HIS A 228 -4.55 8.23 -13.00
CA HIS A 228 -4.36 9.64 -12.66
C HIS A 228 -5.53 10.17 -11.85
N HIS A 229 -5.24 10.70 -10.66
CA HIS A 229 -6.25 11.26 -9.76
C HIS A 229 -6.60 12.69 -10.19
N PHE A 230 -7.85 12.93 -10.59
CA PHE A 230 -8.25 14.21 -11.17
C PHE A 230 -9.15 15.08 -10.28
N ASP A 231 -9.78 14.52 -9.25
CA ASP A 231 -10.68 15.30 -8.39
C ASP A 231 -9.94 15.94 -7.22
N THR A 232 -10.48 17.04 -6.72
CA THR A 232 -9.90 17.78 -5.58
C THR A 232 -10.94 18.06 -4.48
N ARG A 233 -12.10 17.38 -4.54
CA ARG A 233 -13.23 17.50 -3.60
C ARG A 233 -13.42 16.25 -2.73
N GLY A 234 -12.45 15.33 -2.75
CA GLY A 234 -12.50 14.07 -1.99
C GLY A 234 -12.20 14.24 -0.50
N THR A 235 -12.31 13.14 0.25
CA THR A 235 -12.12 13.11 1.71
C THR A 235 -10.69 13.48 2.13
N ASN A 236 -9.68 13.05 1.35
CA ASN A 236 -8.27 13.17 1.70
C ASN A 236 -7.50 14.18 0.82
N VAL A 237 -8.00 14.50 -0.37
CA VAL A 237 -7.34 15.44 -1.30
C VAL A 237 -8.19 16.70 -1.41
N LYS A 238 -7.67 17.80 -0.84
CA LYS A 238 -8.30 19.12 -0.90
C LYS A 238 -7.63 20.00 -1.97
N ALA A 239 -8.44 20.71 -2.75
CA ALA A 239 -7.97 21.67 -3.75
C ALA A 239 -6.97 22.67 -3.17
N GLY A 240 -5.94 23.00 -3.95
CA GLY A 240 -4.92 23.99 -3.57
C GLY A 240 -3.84 23.49 -2.61
N THR A 241 -3.96 22.28 -2.05
CA THR A 241 -2.91 21.71 -1.19
C THR A 241 -1.65 21.34 -1.97
N PRO A 242 -0.46 21.31 -1.32
CA PRO A 242 0.77 20.81 -1.94
C PRO A 242 0.61 19.39 -2.52
N LEU A 243 -0.15 18.53 -1.83
CA LEU A 243 -0.47 17.19 -2.29
C LEU A 243 -1.25 17.21 -3.61
N ALA A 244 -2.33 18.00 -3.71
CA ALA A 244 -3.10 18.12 -4.94
C ALA A 244 -2.24 18.64 -6.12
N LYS A 245 -1.34 19.59 -5.86
CA LYS A 245 -0.40 20.08 -6.89
C LYS A 245 0.59 18.99 -7.34
N LYS A 246 1.12 18.20 -6.41
CA LYS A 246 2.01 17.07 -6.73
C LYS A 246 1.28 16.01 -7.56
N LEU A 247 0.10 15.58 -7.15
CA LEU A 247 -0.71 14.57 -7.86
C LEU A 247 -1.07 15.02 -9.29
N ASN A 248 -1.50 16.26 -9.47
CA ASN A 248 -1.83 16.82 -10.79
C ASN A 248 -0.63 16.83 -11.75
N GLY A 249 0.59 16.94 -11.23
CA GLY A 249 1.81 16.98 -12.03
C GLY A 249 2.36 15.60 -12.42
N MET A 250 1.83 14.51 -11.87
CA MET A 250 2.39 13.17 -12.10
C MET A 250 2.15 12.70 -13.56
N PRO A 251 3.18 12.16 -14.24
CA PRO A 251 3.02 11.61 -15.59
C PRO A 251 2.08 10.40 -15.59
N SER A 252 1.25 10.31 -16.63
CA SER A 252 0.48 9.12 -16.97
C SER A 252 1.06 8.45 -18.19
N SER A 253 1.08 7.12 -18.19
CA SER A 253 1.61 6.34 -19.31
C SER A 253 0.80 6.57 -20.59
N ARG A 254 1.50 6.57 -21.72
CA ARG A 254 0.90 6.57 -23.08
C ARG A 254 1.16 5.28 -23.83
N LEU A 255 1.71 4.28 -23.13
CA LEU A 255 2.04 2.98 -23.68
C LEU A 255 0.78 2.37 -24.28
N GLN A 256 0.93 1.77 -25.46
CA GLN A 256 -0.17 1.07 -26.12
C GLN A 256 -0.30 -0.35 -25.54
N PRO A 257 -1.49 -0.96 -25.60
CA PRO A 257 -1.67 -2.37 -25.24
C PRO A 257 -0.62 -3.27 -25.93
N LYS A 258 -0.20 -4.34 -25.24
CA LYS A 258 0.88 -5.25 -25.70
C LYS A 258 2.29 -4.62 -25.71
N GLY A 259 2.46 -3.46 -25.09
CA GLY A 259 3.77 -2.81 -24.90
C GLY A 259 4.60 -3.34 -23.71
N LEU A 260 4.05 -4.24 -22.89
CA LEU A 260 4.80 -4.90 -21.82
C LEU A 260 5.49 -6.14 -22.39
N GLY A 261 6.82 -6.22 -22.24
CA GLY A 261 7.62 -7.39 -22.62
C GLY A 261 7.45 -8.57 -21.65
N ASP A 262 8.42 -9.46 -21.62
CA ASP A 262 8.43 -10.58 -20.66
C ASP A 262 8.49 -10.05 -19.22
N LEU A 263 7.56 -10.53 -18.38
CA LEU A 263 7.42 -10.14 -16.98
C LEU A 263 8.05 -11.15 -16.01
N GLY A 264 8.71 -12.21 -16.50
CA GLY A 264 9.36 -13.24 -15.67
C GLY A 264 10.43 -12.71 -14.71
N TYR A 265 11.01 -11.53 -14.99
CA TYR A 265 11.95 -10.86 -14.08
C TYR A 265 11.29 -10.37 -12.77
N LEU A 266 9.95 -10.34 -12.69
CA LEU A 266 9.20 -9.92 -11.50
C LEU A 266 8.89 -11.07 -10.53
N LEU A 267 9.18 -12.32 -10.91
CA LEU A 267 9.15 -13.45 -9.98
C LEU A 267 10.19 -13.22 -8.87
N GLN A 268 9.85 -13.58 -7.64
CA GLN A 268 10.66 -13.27 -6.45
C GLN A 268 12.17 -13.55 -6.65
N ASP A 269 12.55 -14.77 -7.03
CA ASP A 269 13.96 -15.15 -7.15
C ASP A 269 14.70 -14.34 -8.21
N SER A 270 14.08 -14.12 -9.37
CA SER A 270 14.62 -13.30 -10.47
C SER A 270 14.82 -11.86 -10.03
N TYR A 271 13.80 -11.28 -9.38
CA TYR A 271 13.83 -9.88 -8.94
C TYR A 271 14.86 -9.66 -7.83
N GLU A 272 14.95 -10.60 -6.87
CA GLU A 272 15.94 -10.60 -5.80
C GLU A 272 17.37 -10.71 -6.32
N ALA A 273 17.60 -11.50 -7.38
CA ALA A 273 18.90 -11.55 -8.03
C ALA A 273 19.25 -10.22 -8.72
N GLU A 274 18.32 -9.63 -9.47
CA GLU A 274 18.51 -8.34 -10.17
C GLU A 274 18.80 -7.19 -9.20
N ILE A 275 18.01 -7.05 -8.13
CA ILE A 275 18.19 -5.96 -7.15
C ILE A 275 19.50 -6.12 -6.38
N ARG A 276 19.89 -7.34 -5.97
CA ARG A 276 21.18 -7.57 -5.29
C ARG A 276 22.36 -7.24 -6.17
N GLN A 277 22.32 -7.67 -7.44
CA GLN A 277 23.35 -7.33 -8.40
C GLN A 277 23.46 -5.82 -8.60
N SER A 278 22.32 -5.13 -8.73
CA SER A 278 22.26 -3.68 -8.90
C SER A 278 22.84 -2.93 -7.70
N LEU A 279 22.50 -3.36 -6.47
CA LEU A 279 23.01 -2.77 -5.24
C LEU A 279 24.51 -3.04 -5.04
N HIS A 280 24.98 -4.24 -5.37
CA HIS A 280 26.40 -4.60 -5.29
C HIS A 280 27.28 -3.78 -6.26
N GLN A 281 26.76 -3.46 -7.44
CA GLN A 281 27.49 -2.67 -8.44
C GLN A 281 27.44 -1.15 -8.17
N ALA A 282 26.50 -0.70 -7.34
CA ALA A 282 26.30 0.70 -7.05
C ALA A 282 27.29 1.22 -5.98
N GLU A 283 27.68 2.48 -6.12
CA GLU A 283 28.61 3.13 -5.19
C GLU A 283 27.86 3.56 -3.92
N VAL A 284 28.32 3.12 -2.75
CA VAL A 284 27.73 3.52 -1.46
C VAL A 284 28.10 4.97 -1.15
N ILE A 285 27.10 5.79 -0.81
CA ILE A 285 27.27 7.21 -0.52
C ILE A 285 26.56 7.64 0.77
N GLY A 286 27.11 8.67 1.42
CA GLY A 286 26.44 9.37 2.50
C GLY A 286 25.52 10.50 1.98
N PRO A 287 24.62 11.03 2.84
CA PRO A 287 23.68 12.10 2.50
C PRO A 287 24.32 13.38 1.93
N ASP A 288 25.58 13.66 2.27
CA ASP A 288 26.28 14.88 1.85
C ASP A 288 26.65 14.89 0.36
N ARG A 289 26.72 13.71 -0.29
CA ARG A 289 27.06 13.63 -1.72
C ARG A 289 25.86 13.62 -2.68
N LEU A 290 24.64 13.72 -2.15
CA LEU A 290 23.40 13.53 -2.92
C LEU A 290 23.17 14.56 -4.05
N MET A 291 23.96 15.63 -4.12
CA MET A 291 23.78 16.74 -5.07
C MET A 291 24.88 16.88 -6.12
N ALA A 292 25.78 15.90 -6.25
CA ALA A 292 26.87 15.92 -7.21
C ALA A 292 27.13 14.51 -7.80
N LEU A 293 26.06 13.86 -8.24
CA LEU A 293 26.11 12.49 -8.73
C LEU A 293 26.44 12.44 -10.23
N ASN A 294 27.20 11.42 -10.63
CA ASN A 294 27.49 11.17 -12.03
C ASN A 294 26.28 10.47 -12.68
N PRO A 295 25.69 11.02 -13.76
CA PRO A 295 24.51 10.45 -14.41
C PRO A 295 24.70 9.02 -14.94
N HIS A 296 25.94 8.60 -15.18
CA HIS A 296 26.30 7.28 -15.71
C HIS A 296 26.64 6.25 -14.63
N LYS A 297 26.47 6.60 -13.34
CA LYS A 297 26.67 5.69 -12.20
C LYS A 297 25.36 5.42 -11.47
N ALA A 298 25.35 4.32 -10.71
CA ALA A 298 24.32 4.01 -9.73
C ALA A 298 24.90 4.15 -8.32
N TYR A 299 24.04 4.57 -7.39
CA TYR A 299 24.43 4.86 -6.01
C TYR A 299 23.48 4.19 -5.02
N VAL A 300 24.01 3.71 -3.89
CA VAL A 300 23.21 3.29 -2.73
C VAL A 300 23.40 4.32 -1.62
N LEU A 301 22.30 4.81 -1.06
CA LEU A 301 22.30 5.72 0.09
C LEU A 301 21.60 5.02 1.26
N PRO A 302 22.37 4.42 2.20
CA PRO A 302 21.79 3.82 3.39
C PRO A 302 21.34 4.89 4.39
N TYR A 303 20.10 4.81 4.89
CA TYR A 303 19.51 5.83 5.77
C TYR A 303 18.73 5.23 6.95
N PHE A 304 18.53 6.03 8.00
CA PHE A 304 17.57 5.74 9.06
C PHE A 304 16.25 6.47 8.79
N ARG A 305 15.11 5.86 9.14
CA ARG A 305 13.78 6.44 8.88
C ARG A 305 13.62 7.89 9.37
N ARG A 306 14.22 8.25 10.51
CA ARG A 306 14.25 9.63 11.04
C ARG A 306 14.83 10.67 10.06
N ASP A 307 15.70 10.25 9.15
CA ASP A 307 16.35 11.11 8.15
C ASP A 307 15.59 11.14 6.82
N TYR A 308 14.61 10.25 6.64
CA TYR A 308 13.87 10.06 5.39
C TYR A 308 13.28 11.35 4.87
N LYS A 309 12.57 12.12 5.71
CA LYS A 309 11.89 13.35 5.29
C LYS A 309 12.85 14.33 4.60
N LYS A 310 14.05 14.52 5.14
CA LYS A 310 15.06 15.41 4.55
C LYS A 310 15.60 14.86 3.23
N LEU A 311 15.80 13.55 3.14
CA LEU A 311 16.25 12.89 1.91
C LEU A 311 15.18 12.93 0.82
N ALA A 312 13.93 12.64 1.17
CA ALA A 312 12.77 12.69 0.29
C ALA A 312 12.56 14.10 -0.29
N GLN A 313 12.78 15.16 0.49
CA GLN A 313 12.74 16.53 -0.01
C GLN A 313 13.81 16.81 -1.07
N LYS A 314 15.06 16.39 -0.82
CA LYS A 314 16.17 16.56 -1.78
C LYS A 314 15.92 15.78 -3.09
N LEU A 315 15.32 14.60 -2.98
CA LEU A 315 15.06 13.69 -4.10
C LEU A 315 13.68 13.86 -4.72
N GLN A 316 12.88 14.81 -4.23
CA GLN A 316 11.51 15.07 -4.70
C GLN A 316 10.58 13.85 -4.61
N LEU A 317 10.75 13.02 -3.57
CA LEU A 317 9.90 11.87 -3.25
C LEU A 317 8.69 12.28 -2.39
N THR A 318 7.82 11.31 -2.11
CA THR A 318 6.79 11.46 -1.09
C THR A 318 7.42 11.60 0.30
N GLU A 319 7.12 12.70 1.01
CA GLU A 319 7.89 13.12 2.20
C GLU A 319 7.45 12.52 3.54
N ALA A 320 6.18 12.14 3.69
CA ALA A 320 5.61 11.73 4.98
C ALA A 320 6.17 10.40 5.47
N GLN A 321 6.25 9.41 4.58
CA GLN A 321 6.78 8.08 4.88
C GLN A 321 7.42 7.48 3.62
N PRO A 322 8.36 6.53 3.77
CA PRO A 322 8.86 5.72 2.67
C PRO A 322 7.71 5.01 1.94
N ARG A 323 7.65 5.16 0.62
CA ARG A 323 6.67 4.48 -0.25
C ARG A 323 7.37 3.86 -1.46
N ALA A 324 6.70 2.93 -2.13
CA ALA A 324 7.23 2.20 -3.28
C ALA A 324 8.57 1.48 -2.99
N ALA A 325 8.77 1.03 -1.75
CA ALA A 325 9.96 0.31 -1.34
C ALA A 325 9.83 -1.19 -1.64
N HIS A 326 10.93 -1.84 -2.00
CA HIS A 326 11.07 -3.29 -1.97
C HIS A 326 12.01 -3.63 -0.82
N ARG A 327 11.50 -4.24 0.25
CA ARG A 327 12.29 -4.63 1.42
C ARG A 327 13.14 -3.47 1.96
N GLY A 328 12.53 -2.31 2.11
CA GLY A 328 13.22 -1.10 2.58
C GLY A 328 14.08 -0.36 1.54
N VAL A 329 14.14 -0.82 0.28
CA VAL A 329 14.89 -0.17 -0.79
C VAL A 329 13.93 0.56 -1.75
N ILE A 330 14.07 1.88 -1.84
CA ILE A 330 13.38 2.71 -2.83
C ILE A 330 14.33 2.94 -4.01
N SER A 331 13.92 2.51 -5.20
CA SER A 331 14.63 2.80 -6.45
C SER A 331 14.15 4.11 -7.06
N THR A 332 15.02 5.10 -7.18
CA THR A 332 14.68 6.42 -7.74
C THR A 332 15.84 6.99 -8.56
N ARG A 333 15.76 8.27 -8.92
CA ARG A 333 16.82 9.05 -9.58
C ARG A 333 17.09 10.32 -8.80
N ASP A 334 18.32 10.80 -8.88
CA ASP A 334 18.62 12.18 -8.47
C ASP A 334 17.94 13.15 -9.45
N PRO A 335 17.08 14.06 -9.00
CA PRO A 335 16.37 14.99 -9.88
C PRO A 335 17.29 15.97 -10.62
N THR A 336 18.54 16.15 -10.17
CA THR A 336 19.50 17.06 -10.80
C THR A 336 20.28 16.39 -11.93
N SER A 337 20.93 15.26 -11.65
CA SER A 337 21.77 14.55 -12.61
C SER A 337 21.03 13.46 -13.39
N GLY A 338 19.93 12.92 -12.87
CA GLY A 338 19.26 11.74 -13.41
C GLY A 338 19.93 10.41 -13.03
N ALA A 339 21.02 10.44 -12.24
CA ALA A 339 21.73 9.26 -11.76
C ALA A 339 20.80 8.32 -10.98
N ARG A 340 21.01 7.01 -11.11
CA ARG A 340 20.22 6.00 -10.37
C ARG A 340 20.60 6.04 -8.89
N VAL A 341 19.61 6.16 -8.01
CA VAL A 341 19.80 6.16 -6.55
C VAL A 341 18.90 5.10 -5.91
N TYR A 342 19.48 4.26 -5.07
CA TYR A 342 18.78 3.30 -4.21
C TYR A 342 18.81 3.83 -2.77
N LEU A 343 17.68 4.28 -2.25
CA LEU A 343 17.55 4.65 -0.84
C LEU A 343 17.26 3.39 -0.06
N ALA A 344 18.19 2.97 0.79
CA ALA A 344 18.08 1.71 1.50
C ALA A 344 17.94 1.97 3.00
N ASP A 345 16.79 1.62 3.57
CA ASP A 345 16.56 1.68 5.01
C ASP A 345 17.49 0.67 5.70
N ARG A 346 18.35 1.17 6.60
CA ARG A 346 19.36 0.35 7.30
C ARG A 346 18.75 -0.77 8.14
N MET A 347 17.49 -0.61 8.58
CA MET A 347 16.78 -1.58 9.43
C MET A 347 15.97 -2.58 8.61
N LYS A 348 15.44 -2.17 7.45
CA LYS A 348 14.53 -3.00 6.63
C LYS A 348 15.21 -3.72 5.47
N SER A 349 16.36 -3.23 5.00
CA SER A 349 17.09 -3.76 3.84
C SER A 349 18.02 -4.94 4.17
N GLN A 350 17.62 -5.79 5.10
CA GLN A 350 18.40 -6.96 5.53
C GLN A 350 18.63 -7.91 4.34
N GLY A 351 19.88 -8.32 4.14
CA GLY A 351 20.30 -9.16 3.01
C GLY A 351 20.44 -8.43 1.67
N LEU A 352 20.13 -7.13 1.60
CA LEU A 352 20.31 -6.28 0.41
C LEU A 352 21.43 -5.25 0.61
N LEU A 353 21.61 -4.75 1.83
CA LEU A 353 22.74 -3.89 2.20
C LEU A 353 23.95 -4.70 2.70
N PRO A 354 25.19 -4.22 2.44
CA PRO A 354 26.39 -4.74 3.07
C PRO A 354 26.27 -4.70 4.60
N ASP A 355 26.84 -5.69 5.29
CA ASP A 355 26.75 -5.86 6.75
C ASP A 355 27.12 -4.59 7.53
N ALA A 356 28.15 -3.87 7.09
CA ALA A 356 28.61 -2.64 7.72
C ALA A 356 27.61 -1.47 7.62
N GLU A 357 26.67 -1.53 6.68
CA GLU A 357 25.65 -0.49 6.50
C GLU A 357 24.32 -0.83 7.17
N ARG A 358 24.15 -2.06 7.69
CA ARG A 358 22.91 -2.48 8.36
C ARG A 358 22.83 -1.96 9.79
N ALA A 359 21.61 -1.69 10.22
CA ALA A 359 21.29 -1.47 11.62
C ALA A 359 20.65 -2.76 12.15
N GLU A 360 21.29 -3.35 13.14
CA GLU A 360 20.79 -4.54 13.84
C GLU A 360 20.32 -4.16 15.24
N PRO A 361 19.31 -4.87 15.77
CA PRO A 361 18.86 -4.63 17.13
C PRO A 361 19.95 -4.97 18.15
N HIS A 362 20.00 -4.24 19.26
CA HIS A 362 20.95 -4.47 20.33
C HIS A 362 20.80 -5.90 20.88
N LEU A 363 21.90 -6.66 20.92
CA LEU A 363 21.91 -8.10 21.26
C LEU A 363 21.35 -8.41 22.65
N LEU A 364 21.58 -7.52 23.61
CA LEU A 364 21.12 -7.67 24.99
C LEU A 364 19.79 -6.94 25.27
N ARG A 365 19.07 -6.50 24.23
CA ARG A 365 17.79 -5.81 24.43
C ARG A 365 16.79 -6.74 25.12
N ARG A 366 15.96 -6.16 25.98
CA ARG A 366 14.81 -6.81 26.60
C ARG A 366 13.55 -6.11 26.10
N ILE A 367 12.61 -6.90 25.60
CA ILE A 367 11.31 -6.40 25.13
C ILE A 367 10.27 -6.77 26.17
N ASP A 368 9.49 -5.78 26.62
CA ASP A 368 8.40 -6.01 27.57
C ASP A 368 7.37 -4.87 27.48
N LYS A 369 6.24 -5.05 28.17
CA LYS A 369 5.12 -4.10 28.18
C LYS A 369 5.24 -3.08 29.31
N ALA A 370 5.04 -1.81 28.98
CA ALA A 370 4.87 -0.75 29.98
C ALA A 370 3.49 -0.83 30.64
N GLN A 371 3.39 -0.32 31.87
CA GLN A 371 2.12 -0.13 32.55
C GLN A 371 1.22 0.84 31.76
N PRO A 372 -0.11 0.80 31.94
CA PRO A 372 -1.02 1.81 31.40
C PRO A 372 -0.53 3.25 31.63
N GLY A 373 -0.38 4.03 30.57
CA GLY A 373 0.08 5.42 30.62
C GLY A 373 1.57 5.62 30.92
N GLU A 374 2.34 4.56 31.11
CA GLU A 374 3.78 4.60 31.38
C GLU A 374 4.59 4.75 30.08
N SER A 375 5.64 5.57 30.11
CA SER A 375 6.60 5.72 29.01
C SER A 375 7.63 4.59 29.02
N CYS A 376 8.24 4.29 27.87
CA CYS A 376 9.31 3.29 27.81
C CYS A 376 10.55 3.69 28.60
N ALA A 377 10.84 5.00 28.68
CA ALA A 377 11.93 5.51 29.51
C ALA A 377 11.75 5.12 31.00
N ASN A 378 10.55 5.30 31.54
CA ASN A 378 10.25 4.97 32.94
C ASN A 378 10.28 3.46 33.17
N MET A 379 9.66 2.71 32.25
CA MET A 379 9.61 1.25 32.32
C MET A 379 11.02 0.62 32.31
N CYS A 380 11.88 1.06 31.39
CA CYS A 380 13.26 0.56 31.31
C CYS A 380 14.10 0.96 32.53
N ALA A 381 13.95 2.19 33.03
CA ALA A 381 14.66 2.65 34.23
C ALA A 381 14.35 1.77 35.45
N ARG A 382 13.09 1.33 35.58
CA ARG A 382 12.62 0.42 36.64
C ARG A 382 13.28 -0.96 36.59
N MET A 383 13.80 -1.35 35.42
CA MET A 383 14.56 -2.58 35.21
C MET A 383 16.08 -2.39 35.34
N GLY A 384 16.55 -1.17 35.68
CA GLY A 384 17.98 -0.84 35.66
C GLY A 384 18.57 -0.78 34.25
N MET A 385 17.76 -0.43 33.25
CA MET A 385 18.12 -0.36 31.83
C MET A 385 17.74 1.02 31.27
N HIS A 386 18.17 1.36 30.06
CA HIS A 386 17.70 2.56 29.36
C HIS A 386 16.91 2.21 28.10
N CYS A 387 16.00 3.09 27.71
CA CYS A 387 15.28 3.00 26.45
C CYS A 387 16.05 3.75 25.36
N ALA A 388 16.16 3.16 24.17
CA ALA A 388 16.71 3.81 22.99
C ALA A 388 15.62 3.94 21.91
N ASP A 389 15.38 5.14 21.39
CA ASP A 389 14.31 5.40 20.41
C ASP A 389 14.41 4.48 19.18
N LEU A 390 15.63 4.23 18.71
CA LEU A 390 15.89 3.34 17.57
C LEU A 390 15.45 1.89 17.83
N GLU A 391 15.55 1.41 19.07
CA GLU A 391 15.13 0.06 19.42
C GLU A 391 13.61 -0.13 19.33
N LEU A 392 12.85 0.95 19.52
CA LEU A 392 11.39 0.94 19.36
C LEU A 392 10.99 0.68 17.90
N GLU A 393 11.77 1.13 16.93
CA GLU A 393 11.47 0.92 15.51
C GLU A 393 11.55 -0.56 15.11
N PHE A 394 12.46 -1.35 15.70
CA PHE A 394 12.57 -2.80 15.43
C PHE A 394 11.37 -3.60 15.96
N ILE A 395 10.67 -3.07 16.97
CA ILE A 395 9.50 -3.73 17.58
C ILE A 395 8.17 -3.10 17.15
N ASN A 396 8.21 -2.10 16.25
CA ASN A 396 7.04 -1.43 15.70
C ASN A 396 6.42 -2.25 14.55
N ASN A 397 5.91 -3.43 14.88
CA ASN A 397 5.17 -4.28 13.96
C ASN A 397 4.13 -5.13 14.70
N CYS A 398 3.07 -5.51 13.99
CA CYS A 398 1.96 -6.26 14.55
C CYS A 398 2.39 -7.61 15.16
N ALA A 399 3.35 -8.31 14.53
CA ALA A 399 3.83 -9.60 15.01
C ALA A 399 4.55 -9.49 16.36
N ALA A 400 5.31 -8.42 16.59
CA ALA A 400 5.92 -8.13 17.89
C ALA A 400 4.87 -7.81 18.95
N LEU A 401 3.89 -6.96 18.64
CA LEU A 401 2.81 -6.60 19.56
C LEU A 401 1.95 -7.80 20.00
N LYS A 402 1.54 -8.66 19.05
CA LYS A 402 0.74 -9.87 19.33
C LYS A 402 1.44 -10.89 20.23
N ARG A 403 2.76 -10.79 20.44
CA ARG A 403 3.49 -11.65 21.40
C ARG A 403 3.29 -11.21 22.87
N PHE A 404 2.95 -9.95 23.10
CA PHE A 404 2.87 -9.35 24.45
C PHE A 404 1.48 -8.86 24.82
N PHE A 405 0.63 -8.62 23.83
CA PHE A 405 -0.72 -8.09 23.98
C PHE A 405 -1.76 -8.97 23.29
N PRO A 406 -3.01 -8.97 23.80
CA PRO A 406 -4.08 -9.79 23.24
C PRO A 406 -4.53 -9.32 21.83
N CYS A 407 -4.50 -8.01 21.55
CA CYS A 407 -4.87 -7.41 20.26
C CYS A 407 -6.23 -7.94 19.73
N GLU A 408 -7.27 -7.98 20.56
CA GLU A 408 -8.54 -8.65 20.27
C GLU A 408 -9.27 -8.07 19.07
N GLU A 409 -9.11 -6.77 18.81
CA GLU A 409 -9.66 -6.09 17.62
C GLU A 409 -8.60 -5.90 16.52
N GLY A 410 -7.58 -6.76 16.55
CA GLY A 410 -6.52 -6.83 15.55
C GLY A 410 -5.46 -5.75 15.69
N CYS A 411 -4.71 -5.56 14.60
CA CYS A 411 -3.72 -4.51 14.48
C CYS A 411 -4.22 -3.38 13.59
N GLY A 412 -3.93 -2.14 13.98
CA GLY A 412 -4.30 -0.94 13.25
C GLY A 412 -3.11 0.00 13.06
N HIS A 413 -3.26 0.95 12.15
CA HIS A 413 -2.31 2.02 11.95
C HIS A 413 -2.82 3.32 12.61
N GLN A 414 -1.93 4.00 13.33
CA GLN A 414 -2.18 5.30 13.96
C GLN A 414 -0.95 6.20 13.89
N VAL A 415 -1.14 7.49 14.14
CA VAL A 415 -0.06 8.48 14.17
C VAL A 415 0.16 8.94 15.61
N GLY A 416 1.33 8.64 16.16
CA GLY A 416 1.66 8.98 17.55
C GLY A 416 3.07 8.53 17.92
N GLN A 417 3.77 9.32 18.73
CA GLN A 417 5.13 9.01 19.19
C GLN A 417 5.15 7.93 20.29
N GLU A 418 4.00 7.67 20.92
CA GLU A 418 3.78 6.64 21.92
C GLU A 418 3.63 5.22 21.34
N ILE A 419 3.47 5.12 20.03
CA ILE A 419 3.34 3.86 19.30
C ILE A 419 4.75 3.26 19.14
N PRO A 420 4.98 1.92 19.21
CA PRO A 420 4.00 0.83 19.26
C PRO A 420 3.35 0.64 20.64
N CYS A 421 2.03 0.40 20.64
CA CYS A 421 1.25 0.25 21.86
C CYS A 421 -0.01 -0.60 21.67
N TYR A 422 -0.59 -1.04 22.79
CA TYR A 422 -1.92 -1.64 22.87
C TYR A 422 -2.89 -0.67 23.54
N VAL A 423 -4.08 -0.50 22.97
CA VAL A 423 -5.11 0.40 23.50
C VAL A 423 -5.98 -0.36 24.48
N HIS A 424 -5.74 -0.20 25.78
CA HIS A 424 -6.52 -0.90 26.81
C HIS A 424 -7.84 -0.16 27.13
N ASP A 425 -7.95 1.13 26.81
CA ASP A 425 -9.18 1.91 27.00
C ASP A 425 -10.20 1.59 25.91
N ILE A 426 -11.22 0.81 26.29
CA ILE A 426 -12.30 0.37 25.40
C ILE A 426 -13.23 1.50 24.92
N SER A 427 -13.13 2.70 25.51
CA SER A 427 -13.92 3.85 25.08
C SER A 427 -13.35 4.53 23.81
N LYS A 428 -12.12 4.19 23.43
CA LYS A 428 -11.48 4.71 22.21
C LYS A 428 -11.97 3.96 20.97
N ASP A 429 -11.99 4.64 19.84
CA ASP A 429 -12.29 4.05 18.53
C ASP A 429 -11.33 2.89 18.17
N THR A 430 -10.13 2.90 18.73
CA THR A 430 -9.10 1.86 18.57
C THR A 430 -8.98 0.95 19.80
N GLY A 431 -9.97 0.95 20.70
CA GLY A 431 -9.98 0.12 21.89
C GLY A 431 -9.75 -1.36 21.57
N LYS A 432 -8.87 -2.01 22.33
CA LYS A 432 -8.40 -3.40 22.14
C LYS A 432 -7.61 -3.65 20.86
N GLN A 433 -7.17 -2.60 20.16
CA GLN A 433 -6.24 -2.76 19.04
C GLN A 433 -4.79 -2.63 19.48
N CYS A 434 -3.93 -3.33 18.74
CA CYS A 434 -2.49 -3.08 18.73
C CYS A 434 -2.15 -2.10 17.62
N LEU A 435 -1.48 -1.01 17.96
CA LEU A 435 -1.21 0.09 17.03
C LEU A 435 0.25 0.09 16.60
N VAL A 436 0.46 0.32 15.30
CA VAL A 436 1.76 0.58 14.68
C VAL A 436 1.72 1.91 13.93
N THR A 437 2.88 2.49 13.66
CA THR A 437 2.98 3.80 12.98
C THR A 437 4.11 3.79 11.94
N ASP A 438 3.87 4.37 10.77
CA ASP A 438 4.92 4.62 9.76
C ASP A 438 5.06 6.10 9.38
N ASP A 439 4.25 6.97 9.98
CA ASP A 439 4.34 8.43 9.90
C ASP A 439 5.19 9.01 11.05
N ALA A 440 4.84 8.71 12.31
CA ALA A 440 5.54 9.24 13.47
C ALA A 440 6.78 8.42 13.85
N ILE A 441 7.84 9.09 14.33
CA ILE A 441 8.99 8.40 14.96
C ILE A 441 8.65 8.13 16.43
N SER A 442 8.80 6.88 16.85
CA SER A 442 8.59 6.45 18.23
C SER A 442 9.62 7.09 19.16
N VAL A 443 9.16 7.65 20.29
CA VAL A 443 10.03 8.32 21.27
C VAL A 443 9.85 7.68 22.64
N CYS A 444 10.93 7.31 23.31
CA CYS A 444 10.94 6.61 24.59
C CYS A 444 10.16 7.32 25.72
N THR A 445 10.15 8.65 25.71
CA THR A 445 9.50 9.47 26.75
C THR A 445 8.01 9.70 26.49
N ALA A 446 7.52 9.48 25.27
CA ALA A 446 6.11 9.64 24.96
C ALA A 446 5.26 8.59 25.69
N SER A 447 4.05 8.97 26.08
CA SER A 447 3.07 8.07 26.67
C SER A 447 1.66 8.58 26.41
N ASN A 448 0.68 7.70 26.59
CA ASN A 448 -0.73 8.03 26.45
C ASN A 448 -1.51 7.20 27.47
N ALA A 449 -2.33 7.87 28.28
CA ALA A 449 -3.09 7.26 29.37
C ALA A 449 -4.03 6.13 28.90
N ALA A 450 -4.46 6.14 27.64
CA ALA A 450 -5.33 5.12 27.06
C ALA A 450 -4.58 3.86 26.57
N THR A 451 -3.24 3.85 26.65
CA THR A 451 -2.40 2.84 26.00
C THR A 451 -1.35 2.23 26.93
N SER A 452 -0.92 1.02 26.60
CA SER A 452 0.25 0.35 27.19
C SER A 452 1.28 0.13 26.09
N ARG A 453 2.49 0.66 26.26
CA ARG A 453 3.53 0.61 25.22
C ARG A 453 4.21 -0.76 25.16
N LEU A 454 4.64 -1.16 23.97
CA LEU A 454 5.70 -2.16 23.83
C LEU A 454 7.05 -1.44 23.87
N CYS A 455 7.92 -1.85 24.77
CA CYS A 455 9.20 -1.18 24.99
C CYS A 455 10.36 -2.12 24.72
N ALA A 456 11.47 -1.55 24.23
CA ALA A 456 12.73 -2.23 24.06
C ALA A 456 13.79 -1.53 24.91
N CYS A 457 14.27 -2.22 25.95
CA CYS A 457 15.23 -1.73 26.92
C CYS A 457 16.60 -2.31 26.64
N VAL A 458 17.65 -1.50 26.72
CA VAL A 458 19.05 -1.90 26.51
C VAL A 458 19.88 -1.63 27.77
N PRO A 459 20.96 -2.40 28.00
CA PRO A 459 21.86 -2.15 29.14
C PRO A 459 22.38 -0.72 29.15
N LEU A 460 22.59 -0.16 30.34
CA LEU A 460 23.16 1.18 30.56
C LEU A 460 24.55 1.34 29.97
#